data_AF-A0A523UHM0-F1
#
_entry.id   AF-A0A523UHM0-F1
#
_cell.length_a   1.000
_cell.length_b   1.000
_cell.length_c   1.000
_cell.angle_alpha   90.00
_cell.angle_beta   90.00
_cell.angle_gamma   90.00
#
_symmetry.space_group_name_H-M   'P 1'
#
loop_
_entity.id
_entity.type
_entity.pdbx_description
1 polymer ?
#
loop_
_entity_poly.entity_id
_entity_poly.type
_entity_poly.pdbx_seq_one_letter_code
_entity_poly.pdbx_strand_id
1 'polypeptide(L)'
;ERLISIDRIVGNENSNTTVRLIVPERFAHVAYGGKNLFISPKGEVKKPTYYIIFFADEAFETNRLKPLPDKDITIRLAMLDDGRFVKIIRNGNYIGEHKKGVFAAEDWAAKTKKRGIFLHAGCREDYLQSAHGDYRMTRTLLVALSANGKTTTTSRILARKGEEKSWLIQDDGGTLTPDGSFHGFEAGGIFVKTEGVNPGEQTEIFYGLLKPETICENVYVTEDGDFDFYNFERTSNGRAVVLRRDFMHASSYIDVDRIDNLILITRGPLIPAISKLTREQAAALMVLGQAMGSSAGDPTQAGKIRSEFFYDPFVAGDLAEHANIFYEIIEGIPYLNYYLINTGGIGEGEYYKDIRLEFTMAILDSLLRGGLEDWVDSPTGFKVPRAIRYVDDIYLHPEKLYSRTEFEEKQKKLNKIRCKSVKEPGDSLHPDIREVFSKPNVV
;
A
#
# COMPACT_ATOMS: atom_id res chain seq x y z
N GLU A 1 4.38 -15.91 33.57
CA GLU A 1 5.43 -15.68 32.57
C GLU A 1 6.00 -14.27 32.73
N ARG A 2 7.24 -14.02 32.31
CA ARG A 2 7.81 -12.66 32.28
C ARG A 2 7.28 -11.91 31.05
N LEU A 3 6.93 -10.64 31.22
CA LEU A 3 6.39 -9.79 30.15
C LEU A 3 7.40 -8.72 29.76
N ILE A 4 7.41 -8.39 28.47
CA ILE A 4 8.08 -7.24 27.88
C ILE A 4 7.00 -6.22 27.55
N SER A 5 7.16 -4.99 28.05
CA SER A 5 6.31 -3.85 27.71
C SER A 5 7.16 -2.78 27.07
N ILE A 6 6.81 -2.35 25.86
CA ILE A 6 7.47 -1.25 25.17
C ILE A 6 6.45 -0.19 24.77
N ASP A 7 6.84 1.06 24.97
CA ASP A 7 6.09 2.23 24.51
C ASP A 7 6.77 2.85 23.29
N ARG A 8 5.94 3.27 22.35
CA ARG A 8 6.36 3.85 21.07
C ARG A 8 5.45 4.99 20.64
N ILE A 9 6.02 5.97 19.95
CA ILE A 9 5.26 7.06 19.33
C ILE A 9 4.81 6.61 17.93
N VAL A 10 3.53 6.81 17.62
CA VAL A 10 2.97 6.63 16.27
C VAL A 10 3.03 7.98 15.56
N GLY A 11 3.77 8.04 14.46
CA GLY A 11 4.10 9.28 13.76
C GLY A 11 5.48 9.84 14.14
N ASN A 12 5.64 11.15 14.00
CA ASN A 12 6.90 11.85 14.27
C ASN A 12 7.10 12.15 15.78
N GLU A 13 8.26 12.72 16.16
CA GLU A 13 8.62 13.03 17.56
C GLU A 13 7.64 13.98 18.30
N ASN A 14 6.87 14.77 17.55
CA ASN A 14 5.89 15.72 18.08
C ASN A 14 4.48 15.10 18.18
N SER A 15 4.31 13.85 17.76
CA SER A 15 3.03 13.16 17.86
C SER A 15 2.67 12.82 19.31
N ASN A 16 1.42 13.07 19.68
CA ASN A 16 0.85 12.69 20.97
C ASN A 16 0.29 11.26 20.96
N THR A 17 0.22 10.61 19.79
CA THR A 17 -0.24 9.22 19.71
C THR A 17 0.86 8.27 20.17
N THR A 18 0.53 7.40 21.11
CA THR A 18 1.44 6.35 21.60
C THR A 18 0.80 4.97 21.55
N VAL A 19 1.61 3.96 21.26
CA VAL A 19 1.22 2.56 21.32
C VAL A 19 2.06 1.83 22.36
N ARG A 20 1.40 1.07 23.22
CA ARG A 20 2.03 0.13 24.15
C ARG A 20 1.89 -1.29 23.61
N LEU A 21 3.02 -1.94 23.37
CA LEU A 21 3.09 -3.36 23.06
C LEU A 21 3.44 -4.14 24.32
N ILE A 22 2.62 -5.13 24.66
CA ILE A 22 2.83 -6.04 25.79
C ILE A 22 2.91 -7.46 25.21
N VAL A 23 4.04 -8.12 25.41
CA VAL A 23 4.27 -9.48 24.93
C VAL A 23 4.96 -10.36 25.98
N PRO A 24 4.73 -11.68 25.98
CA PRO A 24 5.56 -12.62 26.73
C PRO A 24 7.01 -12.58 26.25
N GLU A 25 7.97 -12.83 27.15
CA GLU A 25 9.40 -12.87 26.81
C GLU A 25 9.74 -13.87 25.69
N ARG A 26 8.97 -14.96 25.57
CA ARG A 26 9.08 -15.92 24.44
C ARG A 26 8.84 -15.29 23.07
N PHE A 27 8.21 -14.11 23.01
CA PHE A 27 7.96 -13.33 21.81
C PHE A 27 8.84 -12.07 21.77
N ALA A 28 10.04 -12.12 22.37
CA ALA A 28 10.99 -11.01 22.35
C ALA A 28 11.31 -10.51 20.92
N HIS A 29 11.23 -11.38 19.90
CA HIS A 29 11.37 -10.97 18.49
C HIS A 29 10.26 -10.02 18.04
N VAL A 30 9.02 -10.20 18.51
CA VAL A 30 7.90 -9.28 18.25
C VAL A 30 8.17 -7.92 18.88
N ALA A 31 8.67 -7.92 20.12
CA ALA A 31 9.08 -6.68 20.77
C ALA A 31 10.24 -6.01 20.01
N TYR A 32 11.27 -6.76 19.62
CA TYR A 32 12.43 -6.22 18.91
C TYR A 32 12.05 -5.65 17.54
N GLY A 33 11.27 -6.37 16.73
CA GLY A 33 10.82 -5.86 15.44
C GLY A 33 9.80 -4.74 15.56
N GLY A 34 8.82 -4.89 16.46
CA GLY A 34 7.80 -3.87 16.70
C GLY A 34 8.40 -2.55 17.19
N LYS A 35 9.40 -2.59 18.07
CA LYS A 35 10.08 -1.40 18.56
C LYS A 35 10.84 -0.65 17.47
N ASN A 36 11.23 -1.33 16.39
CA ASN A 36 12.03 -0.77 15.30
C ASN A 36 11.17 -0.07 14.25
N LEU A 37 9.86 -0.35 14.19
CA LEU A 37 8.92 0.32 13.27
C LEU A 37 8.62 1.77 13.70
N PHE A 38 8.64 2.01 15.01
CA PHE A 38 8.24 3.27 15.62
C PHE A 38 9.37 3.86 16.47
N ILE A 39 9.29 5.15 16.79
CA ILE A 39 10.33 5.82 17.58
C ILE A 39 10.03 5.76 19.09
N SER A 40 11.07 5.88 19.90
CA SER A 40 10.95 5.85 21.36
C SER A 40 10.40 7.18 21.88
N PRO A 41 9.52 7.17 22.89
CA PRO A 41 9.11 8.39 23.57
C PRO A 41 10.28 9.00 24.37
N LYS A 42 10.29 10.33 24.52
CA LYS A 42 11.31 11.05 25.31
C LYS A 42 11.19 10.84 26.83
N GLY A 43 10.06 10.30 27.29
CA GLY A 43 9.79 10.06 28.70
C GLY A 43 8.77 8.95 28.94
N GLU A 44 8.38 8.76 30.19
CA GLU A 44 7.42 7.73 30.60
C GLU A 44 6.03 7.97 30.01
N VAL A 45 5.44 6.94 29.41
CA VAL A 45 4.06 6.97 28.90
C VAL A 45 3.12 6.43 29.98
N LYS A 46 2.43 7.33 30.71
CA LYS A 46 1.49 6.92 31.76
C LYS A 46 0.18 6.36 31.20
N LYS A 47 -0.30 6.93 30.08
CA LYS A 47 -1.56 6.57 29.44
C LYS A 47 -1.35 6.41 27.93
N PRO A 48 -0.97 5.20 27.47
CA PRO A 48 -0.89 4.89 26.05
C PRO A 48 -2.21 5.16 25.33
N THR A 49 -2.14 5.64 24.08
CA THR A 49 -3.32 5.80 23.23
C THR A 49 -3.88 4.44 22.81
N TYR A 50 -2.98 3.54 22.43
CA TYR A 50 -3.30 2.20 21.93
C TYR A 50 -2.59 1.11 22.73
N TYR A 51 -3.26 -0.02 22.91
CA TYR A 51 -2.69 -1.20 23.55
C TYR A 51 -2.71 -2.38 22.58
N ILE A 52 -1.55 -2.99 22.36
CA ILE A 52 -1.43 -4.23 21.59
C ILE A 52 -0.89 -5.30 22.53
N ILE A 53 -1.68 -6.35 22.72
CA ILE A 53 -1.40 -7.37 23.74
C ILE A 53 -1.30 -8.73 23.05
N PHE A 54 -0.17 -9.39 23.24
CA PHE A 54 0.03 -10.77 22.82
C PHE A 54 0.00 -11.67 24.05
N PHE A 55 -0.52 -12.88 23.91
CA PHE A 55 -0.35 -13.94 24.91
C PHE A 55 -0.44 -15.32 24.25
N ALA A 56 0.04 -16.33 24.97
CA ALA A 56 0.01 -17.71 24.55
C ALA A 56 -0.64 -18.57 25.63
N ASP A 57 -1.46 -19.54 25.21
CA ASP A 57 -1.98 -20.60 26.08
C ASP A 57 -1.48 -21.97 25.59
N GLU A 58 -2.05 -23.05 26.13
CA GLU A 58 -1.68 -24.44 25.81
C GLU A 58 -1.79 -24.76 24.31
N ALA A 59 -2.68 -24.07 23.58
CA ALA A 59 -2.86 -24.34 22.16
C ALA A 59 -1.70 -23.81 21.30
N PHE A 60 -0.87 -22.87 21.80
CA PHE A 60 0.24 -22.28 21.03
C PHE A 60 1.20 -23.32 20.48
N GLU A 61 1.59 -24.31 21.29
CA GLU A 61 2.53 -25.36 20.85
C GLU A 61 1.87 -26.30 19.84
N THR A 62 0.62 -26.71 20.09
CA THR A 62 -0.12 -27.60 19.17
C THR A 62 -0.41 -26.94 17.82
N ASN A 63 -0.56 -25.62 17.77
CA ASN A 63 -0.79 -24.85 16.54
C ASN A 63 0.39 -24.91 15.57
N ARG A 64 1.60 -25.29 16.00
CA ARG A 64 2.77 -25.39 15.11
C ARG A 64 2.61 -26.49 14.06
N LEU A 65 1.91 -27.57 14.41
CA LEU A 65 1.71 -28.75 13.57
C LEU A 65 0.45 -28.68 12.69
N LYS A 66 -0.39 -27.66 12.90
CA LYS A 66 -1.67 -27.51 12.21
C LYS A 66 -1.54 -26.59 11.00
N PRO A 67 -2.30 -26.83 9.92
CA PRO A 67 -2.47 -25.83 8.88
C PRO A 67 -3.23 -24.61 9.43
N LEU A 68 -3.06 -23.44 8.80
CA LEU A 68 -3.61 -22.16 9.29
C LEU A 68 -5.11 -22.20 9.67
N PRO A 69 -6.03 -22.81 8.87
CA PRO A 69 -7.45 -22.85 9.20
C PRO A 69 -7.78 -23.59 10.51
N ASP A 70 -6.91 -24.52 10.93
CA ASP A 70 -7.11 -25.36 12.11
C ASP A 70 -6.37 -24.82 13.34
N LYS A 71 -5.60 -23.73 13.18
CA LYS A 71 -4.90 -23.10 14.29
C LYS A 71 -5.89 -22.39 15.20
N ASP A 72 -5.78 -22.66 16.49
CA ASP A 72 -6.54 -21.95 17.52
C ASP A 72 -5.84 -20.63 17.84
N ILE A 73 -6.09 -19.63 16.98
CA ILE A 73 -5.58 -18.27 17.06
C ILE A 73 -6.77 -17.32 17.21
N THR A 74 -6.64 -16.32 18.07
CA THR A 74 -7.67 -15.29 18.21
C THR A 74 -7.04 -13.91 18.06
N ILE A 75 -7.51 -13.15 17.06
CA ILE A 75 -7.16 -11.75 16.88
C ILE A 75 -8.45 -10.94 17.03
N ARG A 76 -8.46 -9.97 17.96
CA ARG A 76 -9.62 -9.11 18.23
C ARG A 76 -9.17 -7.66 18.38
N LEU A 77 -10.01 -6.76 17.88
CA LEU A 77 -9.90 -5.31 18.08
C LEU A 77 -11.08 -4.90 18.95
N ALA A 78 -10.82 -4.10 19.97
CA ALA A 78 -11.84 -3.56 20.86
C ALA A 78 -11.61 -2.05 21.03
N MET A 79 -12.68 -1.29 20.81
CA MET A 79 -12.76 0.10 21.25
C MET A 79 -13.54 0.09 22.57
N LEU A 80 -12.97 0.68 23.61
CA LEU A 80 -13.61 0.80 24.92
C LEU A 80 -14.40 2.11 25.00
N ASP A 81 -15.37 2.19 25.91
CA ASP A 81 -16.24 3.36 26.09
C ASP A 81 -15.48 4.65 26.44
N ASP A 82 -14.30 4.51 27.06
CA ASP A 82 -13.41 5.64 27.36
C ASP A 82 -12.50 6.03 26.19
N GLY A 83 -12.74 5.46 25.00
CA GLY A 83 -12.04 5.77 23.76
C GLY A 83 -10.67 5.10 23.62
N ARG A 84 -10.29 4.21 24.53
CA ARG A 84 -9.08 3.38 24.40
C ARG A 84 -9.28 2.31 23.33
N PHE A 85 -8.23 2.08 22.54
CA PHE A 85 -8.16 0.99 21.59
C PHE A 85 -7.28 -0.13 22.13
N VAL A 86 -7.79 -1.36 22.08
CA VAL A 86 -7.05 -2.56 22.48
C VAL A 86 -7.11 -3.60 21.37
N LYS A 87 -5.94 -4.05 20.91
CA LYS A 87 -5.82 -5.23 20.07
C LYS A 87 -5.29 -6.40 20.89
N ILE A 88 -5.96 -7.53 20.77
CA ILE A 88 -5.65 -8.76 21.48
C ILE A 88 -5.24 -9.82 20.47
N ILE A 89 -4.08 -10.43 20.67
CA ILE A 89 -3.52 -11.51 19.85
C ILE A 89 -3.22 -12.70 20.75
N ARG A 90 -4.03 -13.76 20.63
CA ARG A 90 -3.85 -15.03 21.31
C ARG A 90 -3.22 -16.04 20.37
N ASN A 91 -2.16 -16.69 20.81
CA ASN A 91 -1.43 -17.74 20.08
C ASN A 91 -0.85 -17.32 18.72
N GLY A 92 -0.77 -16.02 18.43
CA GLY A 92 -0.04 -15.46 17.30
C GLY A 92 1.26 -14.81 17.77
N ASN A 93 2.28 -14.79 16.92
CA ASN A 93 3.58 -14.16 17.20
C ASN A 93 4.15 -13.40 15.99
N TYR A 94 3.26 -12.93 15.11
CA TYR A 94 3.60 -12.20 13.89
C TYR A 94 3.80 -10.71 14.18
N ILE A 95 4.96 -10.16 13.80
CA ILE A 95 5.30 -8.74 14.01
C ILE A 95 4.24 -7.82 13.37
N GLY A 96 3.71 -8.22 12.21
CA GLY A 96 2.72 -7.44 11.48
C GLY A 96 1.44 -7.17 12.28
N GLU A 97 1.08 -8.00 13.26
CA GLU A 97 -0.11 -7.73 14.08
C GLU A 97 0.05 -6.47 14.95
N HIS A 98 1.27 -6.14 15.39
CA HIS A 98 1.56 -4.90 16.08
C HIS A 98 1.39 -3.68 15.16
N LYS A 99 2.04 -3.72 13.99
CA LYS A 99 1.94 -2.68 12.96
C LYS A 99 0.50 -2.42 12.54
N LYS A 100 -0.22 -3.48 12.16
CA LYS A 100 -1.59 -3.38 11.64
C LYS A 100 -2.61 -3.06 12.74
N GLY A 101 -2.30 -3.36 13.99
CA GLY A 101 -3.10 -2.90 15.12
C GLY A 101 -3.09 -1.37 15.28
N VAL A 102 -1.95 -0.74 15.02
CA VAL A 102 -1.85 0.72 14.96
C VAL A 102 -2.68 1.27 13.80
N PHE A 103 -2.61 0.66 12.61
CA PHE A 103 -3.32 1.14 11.43
C PHE A 103 -4.84 1.09 11.61
N ALA A 104 -5.39 -0.01 12.13
CA ALA A 104 -6.81 -0.10 12.43
C ALA A 104 -7.29 0.95 13.46
N ALA A 105 -6.45 1.26 14.44
CA ALA A 105 -6.76 2.29 15.44
C ALA A 105 -6.69 3.71 14.84
N GLU A 106 -5.70 3.94 13.98
CA GLU A 106 -5.49 5.20 13.28
C GLU A 106 -6.54 5.45 12.19
N ASP A 107 -7.07 4.43 11.52
CA ASP A 107 -8.22 4.58 10.62
C ASP A 107 -9.41 5.22 11.32
N TRP A 108 -9.79 4.67 12.47
CA TRP A 108 -10.87 5.23 13.27
C TRP A 108 -10.53 6.63 13.79
N ALA A 109 -9.33 6.83 14.34
CA ALA A 109 -8.93 8.10 14.92
C ALA A 109 -8.79 9.23 13.89
N ALA A 110 -8.31 8.93 12.68
CA ALA A 110 -8.12 9.89 11.60
C ALA A 110 -9.45 10.59 11.26
N LYS A 111 -10.50 9.80 11.00
CA LYS A 111 -11.81 10.33 10.60
C LYS A 111 -12.64 10.90 11.75
N THR A 112 -12.52 10.33 12.95
CA THR A 112 -13.36 10.76 14.09
C THR A 112 -12.73 11.85 14.96
N LYS A 113 -11.40 11.99 14.97
CA LYS A 113 -10.69 12.88 15.90
C LYS A 113 -9.72 13.84 15.21
N LYS A 114 -9.15 13.47 14.07
CA LYS A 114 -8.06 14.23 13.42
C LYS A 114 -8.48 14.96 12.14
N ARG A 115 -9.77 14.88 11.75
CA ARG A 115 -10.33 15.49 10.54
C ARG A 115 -9.53 15.11 9.28
N GLY A 116 -9.12 13.86 9.15
CA GLY A 116 -8.43 13.33 7.99
C GLY A 116 -8.89 11.92 7.66
N ILE A 117 -8.22 11.27 6.72
CA ILE A 117 -8.51 9.88 6.32
C ILE A 117 -7.23 9.07 6.31
N PHE A 118 -7.27 7.88 6.90
CA PHE A 118 -6.17 6.93 6.79
C PHE A 118 -6.12 6.39 5.37
N LEU A 119 -4.91 6.34 4.79
CA LEU A 119 -4.65 5.66 3.54
C LEU A 119 -3.56 4.62 3.75
N HIS A 120 -3.82 3.38 3.33
CA HIS A 120 -2.83 2.31 3.26
C HIS A 120 -1.87 2.50 2.07
N ALA A 121 -1.24 3.67 2.01
CA ALA A 121 -0.45 4.16 0.89
C ALA A 121 1.05 4.26 1.20
N GLY A 122 1.88 3.97 0.20
CA GLY A 122 3.25 4.46 0.16
C GLY A 122 3.26 5.94 -0.22
N CYS A 123 4.22 6.70 0.27
CA CYS A 123 4.45 8.10 -0.06
C CYS A 123 5.91 8.28 -0.47
N ARG A 124 6.11 8.89 -1.64
CA ARG A 124 7.44 9.26 -2.17
C ARG A 124 7.48 10.74 -2.49
N GLU A 125 8.65 11.33 -2.35
CA GLU A 125 8.95 12.71 -2.73
C GLU A 125 10.10 12.72 -3.73
N ASP A 126 9.89 13.38 -4.87
CA ASP A 126 10.86 13.41 -5.95
C ASP A 126 11.10 14.86 -6.35
N TYR A 127 12.34 15.32 -6.23
CA TYR A 127 12.82 16.57 -6.80
C TYR A 127 13.52 16.24 -8.12
N LEU A 128 12.81 16.40 -9.24
CA LEU A 128 13.28 15.97 -10.56
C LEU A 128 13.32 17.13 -11.54
N GLN A 129 14.25 17.07 -12.50
CA GLN A 129 14.16 17.93 -13.67
C GLN A 129 13.04 17.44 -14.57
N SER A 130 12.05 18.30 -14.81
CA SER A 130 10.93 18.06 -15.70
C SER A 130 11.37 17.89 -17.16
N ALA A 131 10.47 17.39 -17.99
CA ALA A 131 10.68 17.25 -19.43
C ALA A 131 10.94 18.60 -20.14
N HIS A 132 10.53 19.73 -19.53
CA HIS A 132 10.72 21.09 -20.06
C HIS A 132 11.89 21.84 -19.43
N GLY A 133 12.68 21.18 -18.57
CA GLY A 133 13.94 21.74 -18.05
C GLY A 133 13.88 22.31 -16.63
N ASP A 134 12.69 22.66 -16.12
CA ASP A 134 12.53 23.15 -14.74
C ASP A 134 12.65 22.01 -13.73
N TYR A 135 13.24 22.28 -12.57
CA TYR A 135 13.19 21.37 -11.43
C TYR A 135 11.89 21.52 -10.65
N ARG A 136 11.26 20.40 -10.30
CA ARG A 136 10.02 20.37 -9.53
C ARG A 136 10.09 19.33 -8.44
N MET A 137 9.59 19.71 -7.26
CA MET A 137 9.28 18.75 -6.21
C MET A 137 7.89 18.20 -6.47
N THR A 138 7.74 16.89 -6.37
CA THR A 138 6.45 16.21 -6.57
C THR A 138 6.31 15.11 -5.54
N ARG A 139 5.17 15.07 -4.87
CA ARG A 139 4.87 14.07 -3.84
C ARG A 139 3.70 13.21 -4.26
N THR A 140 3.91 11.90 -4.17
CA THR A 140 3.01 10.92 -4.75
C THR A 140 2.64 9.87 -3.73
N LEU A 141 1.34 9.67 -3.55
CA LEU A 141 0.78 8.53 -2.83
C LEU A 141 0.56 7.36 -3.79
N LEU A 142 0.95 6.16 -3.37
CA LEU A 142 0.75 4.92 -4.12
C LEU A 142 -0.08 3.95 -3.27
N VAL A 143 -1.26 3.60 -3.77
CA VAL A 143 -2.20 2.68 -3.10
C VAL A 143 -2.28 1.40 -3.93
N ALA A 144 -2.20 0.23 -3.28
CA ALA A 144 -2.27 -1.05 -3.96
C ALA A 144 -2.72 -2.17 -3.03
N LEU A 145 -3.29 -3.24 -3.60
CA LEU A 145 -3.38 -4.50 -2.87
C LEU A 145 -1.97 -5.03 -2.56
N SER A 146 -1.88 -5.81 -1.48
CA SER A 146 -0.64 -6.52 -1.15
C SER A 146 -0.13 -7.35 -2.34
N ALA A 147 1.19 -7.33 -2.54
CA ALA A 147 1.90 -8.00 -3.64
C ALA A 147 1.62 -7.47 -5.07
N ASN A 148 1.07 -6.25 -5.21
CA ASN A 148 0.91 -5.57 -6.52
C ASN A 148 2.02 -4.54 -6.83
N GLY A 149 3.06 -4.45 -6.00
CA GLY A 149 4.24 -3.63 -6.29
C GLY A 149 4.29 -2.24 -5.61
N LYS A 150 3.46 -1.98 -4.58
CA LYS A 150 3.49 -0.72 -3.81
C LYS A 150 4.88 -0.37 -3.26
N THR A 151 5.48 -1.26 -2.48
CA THR A 151 6.80 -1.04 -1.87
C THR A 151 7.88 -0.85 -2.93
N THR A 152 7.88 -1.67 -3.98
CA THR A 152 8.86 -1.56 -5.08
C THR A 152 8.75 -0.23 -5.82
N THR A 153 7.53 0.20 -6.16
CA THR A 153 7.31 1.47 -6.87
C THR A 153 7.49 2.70 -5.99
N THR A 154 7.27 2.58 -4.68
CA THR A 154 7.49 3.68 -3.73
C THR A 154 8.98 3.83 -3.40
N SER A 155 9.72 2.72 -3.31
CA SER A 155 11.11 2.70 -2.82
C SER A 155 12.18 2.76 -3.91
N ARG A 156 11.82 2.92 -5.18
CA ARG A 156 12.84 2.96 -6.24
C ARG A 156 13.23 4.39 -6.58
N ILE A 157 14.53 4.63 -6.60
CA ILE A 157 15.13 5.93 -6.92
C ILE A 157 14.90 6.25 -8.41
N LEU A 158 14.38 7.45 -8.70
CA LEU A 158 14.20 7.98 -10.06
C LEU A 158 15.22 9.07 -10.41
N ALA A 159 15.75 9.74 -9.39
CA ALA A 159 16.83 10.70 -9.51
C ALA A 159 18.06 10.06 -10.18
N ARG A 160 18.55 10.69 -11.24
CA ARG A 160 19.67 10.16 -12.03
C ARG A 160 20.69 11.20 -12.50
N LYS A 161 20.44 12.49 -12.31
CA LYS A 161 21.32 13.57 -12.80
C LYS A 161 21.22 14.84 -11.98
N GLY A 162 22.24 15.69 -12.05
CA GLY A 162 22.22 17.05 -11.50
C GLY A 162 21.82 17.08 -10.03
N GLU A 163 20.90 17.97 -9.69
CA GLU A 163 20.40 18.18 -8.32
C GLU A 163 19.23 17.27 -7.93
N GLU A 164 18.94 16.23 -8.73
CA GLU A 164 17.77 15.39 -8.51
C GLU A 164 17.85 14.59 -7.20
N LYS A 165 16.70 14.42 -6.54
CA LYS A 165 16.56 13.63 -5.31
C LYS A 165 15.27 12.80 -5.35
N SER A 166 15.33 11.57 -4.87
CA SER A 166 14.16 10.72 -4.64
C SER A 166 14.19 10.23 -3.20
N TRP A 167 13.11 10.45 -2.47
CA TRP A 167 12.98 10.08 -1.07
C TRP A 167 11.77 9.19 -0.84
N LEU A 168 11.98 8.12 -0.08
CA LEU A 168 10.90 7.36 0.54
C LEU A 168 10.42 8.14 1.77
N ILE A 169 9.19 8.62 1.75
CA ILE A 169 8.54 9.27 2.90
C ILE A 169 7.92 8.21 3.79
N GLN A 170 7.06 7.36 3.21
CA GLN A 170 6.46 6.19 3.86
C GLN A 170 6.29 5.04 2.88
N ASP A 171 6.36 3.81 3.35
CA ASP A 171 6.11 2.62 2.51
C ASP A 171 4.65 2.17 2.59
N ASP A 172 4.01 2.34 3.76
CA ASP A 172 2.79 1.58 4.02
C ASP A 172 1.58 2.41 4.45
N GLY A 173 1.69 3.42 5.32
CA GLY A 173 0.49 4.12 5.79
C GLY A 173 0.69 5.49 6.45
N GLY A 174 -0.36 6.29 6.37
CA GLY A 174 -0.46 7.61 7.00
C GLY A 174 -1.83 8.24 6.79
N THR A 175 -2.01 9.45 7.33
CA THR A 175 -3.25 10.23 7.24
C THR A 175 -3.12 11.32 6.19
N LEU A 176 -4.03 11.35 5.21
CA LEU A 176 -4.25 12.50 4.32
C LEU A 176 -5.24 13.47 4.99
N THR A 177 -4.89 14.75 5.02
CA THR A 177 -5.72 15.81 5.62
C THR A 177 -6.33 16.74 4.57
N PRO A 178 -7.38 17.51 4.90
CA PRO A 178 -8.08 18.41 3.97
C PRO A 178 -7.23 19.52 3.35
N ASP A 179 -6.12 19.90 3.97
CA ASP A 179 -5.17 20.88 3.40
C ASP A 179 -4.20 20.26 2.36
N GLY A 180 -4.28 18.94 2.18
CA GLY A 180 -3.44 18.19 1.25
C GLY A 180 -2.14 17.66 1.85
N SER A 181 -1.89 17.87 3.14
CA SER A 181 -0.74 17.28 3.82
C SER A 181 -0.93 15.79 4.09
N PHE A 182 0.17 15.05 4.23
CA PHE A 182 0.18 13.63 4.56
C PHE A 182 1.11 13.37 5.74
N HIS A 183 0.60 12.69 6.76
CA HIS A 183 1.32 12.38 7.98
C HIS A 183 1.52 10.88 8.14
N GLY A 184 2.77 10.43 8.08
CA GLY A 184 3.12 9.01 8.21
C GLY A 184 3.01 8.50 9.64
N PHE A 185 2.99 7.18 9.80
CA PHE A 185 2.92 6.55 11.14
C PHE A 185 4.24 5.93 11.61
N GLU A 186 5.14 5.56 10.69
CA GLU A 186 6.29 4.71 10.98
C GLU A 186 7.60 5.49 10.83
N ALA A 187 8.00 6.21 11.89
CA ALA A 187 9.23 6.99 11.91
C ALA A 187 10.49 6.16 12.24
N GLY A 188 10.34 4.91 12.69
CA GLY A 188 11.47 4.07 13.11
C GLY A 188 12.04 3.21 11.99
N GLY A 189 11.16 2.55 11.22
CA GLY A 189 11.55 1.51 10.29
C GLY A 189 10.52 1.24 9.21
N ILE A 190 10.89 0.35 8.29
CA ILE A 190 10.13 -0.03 7.10
C ILE A 190 9.90 -1.54 7.16
N PHE A 191 8.65 -1.97 6.95
CA PHE A 191 8.26 -3.38 7.03
C PHE A 191 8.22 -4.02 5.64
N VAL A 192 9.38 -4.38 5.14
CA VAL A 192 9.56 -4.85 3.77
C VAL A 192 9.18 -6.32 3.59
N LYS A 193 8.79 -6.65 2.36
CA LYS A 193 8.61 -8.01 1.87
C LYS A 193 9.97 -8.53 1.34
N THR A 194 10.32 -9.79 1.60
CA THR A 194 11.69 -10.31 1.37
C THR A 194 11.80 -11.30 0.22
N GLU A 195 10.69 -11.69 -0.39
CA GLU A 195 10.59 -12.74 -1.39
C GLU A 195 11.06 -12.24 -2.74
N GLY A 196 11.96 -13.02 -3.36
CA GLY A 196 12.57 -12.67 -4.63
C GLY A 196 13.44 -11.42 -4.59
N VAL A 197 13.74 -10.89 -3.38
CA VAL A 197 14.57 -9.70 -3.23
C VAL A 197 15.94 -9.98 -3.82
N ASN A 198 16.31 -9.13 -4.77
CA ASN A 198 17.57 -9.23 -5.48
C ASN A 198 18.19 -7.85 -5.70
N PRO A 199 19.51 -7.76 -5.78
CA PRO A 199 20.22 -6.49 -5.94
C PRO A 199 20.05 -5.86 -7.34
N GLY A 200 19.46 -6.54 -8.31
CA GLY A 200 19.21 -5.99 -9.65
C GLY A 200 17.94 -5.14 -9.72
N GLU A 201 16.89 -5.54 -8.99
CA GLU A 201 15.57 -4.90 -9.05
C GLU A 201 15.19 -4.16 -7.76
N GLN A 202 15.73 -4.59 -6.62
CA GLN A 202 15.34 -4.16 -5.27
C GLN A 202 16.56 -3.85 -4.40
N THR A 203 17.56 -3.18 -4.97
CA THR A 203 18.85 -2.84 -4.36
C THR A 203 18.72 -2.21 -2.97
N GLU A 204 17.76 -1.29 -2.82
CA GLU A 204 17.49 -0.57 -1.58
C GLU A 204 17.00 -1.48 -0.45
N ILE A 205 16.13 -2.43 -0.81
CA ILE A 205 15.63 -3.44 0.13
C ILE A 205 16.75 -4.43 0.44
N PHE A 206 17.42 -4.97 -0.57
CA PHE A 206 18.48 -5.97 -0.43
C PHE A 206 19.57 -5.53 0.55
N TYR A 207 20.15 -4.34 0.37
CA TYR A 207 21.20 -3.87 1.29
C TYR A 207 20.67 -3.50 2.68
N GLY A 208 19.41 -3.12 2.81
CA GLY A 208 18.75 -2.94 4.10
C GLY A 208 18.62 -4.26 4.88
N LEU A 209 18.40 -5.38 4.18
CA LEU A 209 18.31 -6.71 4.80
C LEU A 209 19.63 -7.19 5.40
N LEU A 210 20.77 -6.71 4.88
CA LEU A 210 22.10 -7.11 5.35
C LEU A 210 22.59 -6.32 6.57
N LYS A 211 21.76 -5.44 7.13
CA LYS A 211 22.15 -4.57 8.25
C LYS A 211 22.00 -5.30 9.58
N PRO A 212 22.94 -5.14 10.55
CA PRO A 212 22.92 -5.89 11.80
C PRO A 212 21.67 -5.71 12.66
N GLU A 213 20.99 -4.56 12.55
CA GLU A 213 19.78 -4.26 13.33
C GLU A 213 18.49 -4.68 12.62
N THR A 214 18.58 -5.12 11.36
CA THR A 214 17.42 -5.64 10.62
C THR A 214 16.99 -6.98 11.19
N ILE A 215 15.69 -7.11 11.45
CA ILE A 215 15.10 -8.38 11.87
C ILE A 215 14.29 -8.97 10.74
N CYS A 216 14.64 -10.18 10.34
CA CYS A 216 13.95 -10.97 9.34
C CYS A 216 13.00 -11.96 10.02
N GLU A 217 11.79 -12.11 9.48
CA GLU A 217 10.74 -13.00 9.96
C GLU A 217 10.36 -13.96 8.83
N ASN A 218 10.52 -15.26 9.08
CA ASN A 218 10.26 -16.34 8.12
C ASN A 218 11.11 -16.31 6.83
N VAL A 219 12.29 -15.68 6.86
CA VAL A 219 13.29 -15.79 5.78
C VAL A 219 14.12 -17.04 5.99
N TYR A 220 14.38 -17.79 4.92
CA TYR A 220 15.24 -18.98 4.98
C TYR A 220 16.71 -18.57 5.15
N VAL A 221 17.43 -19.30 5.99
CA VAL A 221 18.86 -19.13 6.21
C VAL A 221 19.55 -20.44 5.85
N THR A 222 20.54 -20.37 4.97
CA THR A 222 21.31 -21.54 4.51
C THR A 222 22.25 -22.05 5.61
N GLU A 223 22.85 -23.22 5.40
CA GLU A 223 23.85 -23.78 6.32
C GLU A 223 25.07 -22.86 6.50
N ASP A 224 25.40 -22.06 5.48
CA ASP A 224 26.49 -21.08 5.50
C ASP A 224 26.11 -19.77 6.22
N GLY A 225 24.84 -19.60 6.61
CA GLY A 225 24.34 -18.40 7.28
C GLY A 225 23.83 -17.31 6.33
N ASP A 226 23.72 -17.59 5.03
CA ASP A 226 23.22 -16.65 4.03
C ASP A 226 21.69 -16.67 3.95
N PHE A 227 21.10 -15.54 3.56
CA PHE A 227 19.66 -15.50 3.26
C PHE A 227 19.36 -16.09 1.89
N ASP A 228 18.39 -17.00 1.83
CA ASP A 228 17.78 -17.45 0.58
C ASP A 228 16.40 -16.81 0.41
N PHE A 229 16.34 -15.77 -0.42
CA PHE A 229 15.12 -15.02 -0.72
C PHE A 229 14.19 -15.72 -1.73
N TYR A 230 14.61 -16.85 -2.30
CA TYR A 230 13.83 -17.64 -3.26
C TYR A 230 13.27 -18.92 -2.65
N ASN A 231 13.70 -19.29 -1.44
CA ASN A 231 13.14 -20.41 -0.71
C ASN A 231 11.86 -20.00 0.05
N PHE A 232 10.73 -20.52 -0.42
CA PHE A 232 9.40 -20.28 0.15
C PHE A 232 8.82 -21.47 0.91
N GLU A 233 9.64 -22.45 1.30
CA GLU A 233 9.20 -23.70 1.95
C GLU A 233 8.29 -23.43 3.17
N ARG A 234 8.61 -22.38 3.94
CA ARG A 234 7.81 -21.98 5.10
C ARG A 234 6.62 -21.09 4.75
N THR A 235 6.83 -20.09 3.88
CA THR A 235 5.81 -19.11 3.51
C THR A 235 6.26 -18.24 2.34
N SER A 236 5.29 -17.72 1.58
CA SER A 236 5.43 -16.60 0.62
C SER A 236 5.04 -15.25 1.26
N ASN A 237 5.16 -15.12 2.58
CA ASN A 237 5.08 -13.86 3.33
C ASN A 237 6.27 -13.68 4.31
N GLY A 238 7.49 -13.90 3.83
CA GLY A 238 8.72 -13.45 4.47
C GLY A 238 8.73 -11.93 4.64
N ARG A 239 9.22 -11.46 5.78
CA ARG A 239 9.20 -10.04 6.14
C ARG A 239 10.50 -9.62 6.79
N ALA A 240 10.79 -8.32 6.75
CA ALA A 240 11.81 -7.75 7.60
C ALA A 240 11.45 -6.34 8.07
N VAL A 241 11.96 -5.98 9.25
CA VAL A 241 11.94 -4.60 9.73
C VAL A 241 13.33 -4.00 9.54
N VAL A 242 13.46 -3.14 8.54
CA VAL A 242 14.69 -2.38 8.26
C VAL A 242 14.56 -1.01 8.88
N LEU A 243 15.57 -0.55 9.61
CA LEU A 243 15.53 0.81 10.19
C LEU A 243 15.62 1.85 9.08
N ARG A 244 14.93 2.99 9.24
CA ARG A 244 14.95 4.04 8.21
C ARG A 244 16.36 4.54 7.91
N ARG A 245 17.20 4.70 8.93
CA ARG A 245 18.61 5.12 8.78
C ARG A 245 19.46 4.16 7.94
N ASP A 246 19.02 2.92 7.81
CA ASP A 246 19.70 1.84 7.11
C ASP A 246 19.14 1.61 5.69
N PHE A 247 18.10 2.36 5.32
CA PHE A 247 17.46 2.31 4.02
C PHE A 247 17.94 3.48 3.14
N MET A 248 18.61 3.17 2.03
CA MET A 248 19.50 4.12 1.31
C MET A 248 18.94 5.51 1.00
N HIS A 249 17.63 5.65 0.80
CA HIS A 249 16.98 6.93 0.48
C HIS A 249 15.68 7.13 1.27
N ALA A 250 15.59 6.56 2.48
CA ALA A 250 14.53 6.97 3.40
C ALA A 250 14.79 8.39 3.89
N SER A 251 13.78 9.26 3.77
CA SER A 251 13.86 10.62 4.32
C SER A 251 13.94 10.60 5.85
N SER A 252 14.52 11.66 6.42
CA SER A 252 14.57 11.89 7.87
C SER A 252 13.22 12.32 8.47
N TYR A 253 12.25 12.66 7.64
CA TYR A 253 10.88 12.98 7.99
C TYR A 253 9.93 11.92 7.42
N ILE A 254 8.69 11.92 7.89
CA ILE A 254 7.63 11.03 7.40
C ILE A 254 6.34 11.77 7.10
N ASP A 255 6.38 13.10 7.22
CA ASP A 255 5.27 13.99 6.99
C ASP A 255 5.63 14.96 5.87
N VAL A 256 4.67 15.26 5.02
CA VAL A 256 4.81 16.25 3.94
C VAL A 256 3.60 17.16 3.94
N ASP A 257 3.81 18.43 3.63
CA ASP A 257 2.79 19.49 3.67
C ASP A 257 1.85 19.50 2.46
N ARG A 258 2.11 18.66 1.44
CA ARG A 258 1.35 18.63 0.19
C ARG A 258 1.50 17.30 -0.54
N ILE A 259 0.43 16.77 -1.12
CA ILE A 259 0.43 15.65 -2.07
C ILE A 259 -0.03 16.13 -3.44
N ASP A 260 0.72 15.82 -4.49
CA ASP A 260 0.43 16.24 -5.87
C ASP A 260 -0.26 15.15 -6.68
N ASN A 261 0.01 13.88 -6.37
CA ASN A 261 -0.52 12.73 -7.10
C ASN A 261 -1.04 11.64 -6.15
N LEU A 262 -2.19 11.05 -6.50
CA LEU A 262 -2.67 9.78 -5.97
C LEU A 262 -2.70 8.74 -7.09
N ILE A 263 -1.84 7.72 -6.97
CA ILE A 263 -1.72 6.63 -7.93
C ILE A 263 -2.30 5.36 -7.33
N LEU A 264 -3.28 4.79 -8.02
CA LEU A 264 -3.82 3.46 -7.72
C LEU A 264 -3.07 2.44 -8.56
N ILE A 265 -2.55 1.39 -7.93
CA ILE A 265 -1.87 0.28 -8.60
C ILE A 265 -2.83 -0.90 -8.70
N THR A 266 -3.07 -1.34 -9.92
CA THR A 266 -3.94 -2.47 -10.22
C THR A 266 -3.25 -3.47 -11.15
N ARG A 267 -3.92 -4.58 -11.41
CA ARG A 267 -3.51 -5.62 -12.35
C ARG A 267 -4.75 -6.04 -13.14
N GLY A 268 -4.75 -5.92 -14.45
CA GLY A 268 -5.92 -6.28 -15.27
C GLY A 268 -5.63 -6.29 -16.78
N PRO A 269 -6.08 -7.30 -17.53
CA PRO A 269 -5.68 -7.47 -18.93
C PRO A 269 -6.32 -6.44 -19.88
N LEU A 270 -7.43 -5.83 -19.46
CA LEU A 270 -8.14 -4.76 -20.17
C LEU A 270 -7.71 -3.35 -19.71
N ILE A 271 -6.77 -3.25 -18.77
CA ILE A 271 -6.40 -1.97 -18.17
C ILE A 271 -5.12 -1.47 -18.84
N PRO A 272 -5.08 -0.23 -19.37
CA PRO A 272 -3.86 0.35 -19.93
C PRO A 272 -2.74 0.39 -18.89
N ALA A 273 -1.49 0.46 -19.33
CA ALA A 273 -0.34 0.54 -18.43
C ALA A 273 -0.39 1.77 -17.51
N ILE A 274 -0.95 2.87 -18.00
CA ILE A 274 -1.27 4.07 -17.22
C ILE A 274 -2.55 4.70 -17.74
N SER A 275 -3.39 5.15 -16.83
CA SER A 275 -4.55 5.97 -17.12
C SER A 275 -4.61 7.19 -16.22
N LYS A 276 -5.04 8.33 -16.76
CA LYS A 276 -5.46 9.50 -15.97
C LYS A 276 -6.93 9.33 -15.60
N LEU A 277 -7.21 9.54 -14.32
CA LEU A 277 -8.54 9.40 -13.74
C LEU A 277 -9.15 10.76 -13.46
N THR A 278 -10.47 10.83 -13.52
CA THR A 278 -11.18 11.88 -12.77
C THR A 278 -11.16 11.56 -11.28
N ARG A 279 -11.43 12.57 -10.46
CA ARG A 279 -11.55 12.41 -9.00
C ARG A 279 -12.62 11.38 -8.63
N GLU A 280 -13.76 11.40 -9.32
CA GLU A 280 -14.88 10.48 -9.11
C GLU A 280 -14.45 9.05 -9.47
N GLN A 281 -13.72 8.87 -10.58
CA GLN A 281 -13.14 7.57 -10.95
C GLN A 281 -12.14 7.06 -9.92
N ALA A 282 -11.29 7.94 -9.37
CA ALA A 282 -10.34 7.58 -8.32
C ALA A 282 -11.06 7.13 -7.04
N ALA A 283 -12.08 7.88 -6.59
CA ALA A 283 -12.89 7.50 -5.43
C ALA A 283 -13.64 6.18 -5.63
N ALA A 284 -14.25 5.97 -6.81
CA ALA A 284 -14.91 4.72 -7.13
C ALA A 284 -13.93 3.53 -7.17
N LEU A 285 -12.72 3.72 -7.70
CA LEU A 285 -11.69 2.69 -7.72
C LEU A 285 -11.10 2.41 -6.33
N MET A 286 -11.08 3.38 -5.42
CA MET A 286 -10.78 3.17 -3.99
C MET A 286 -11.86 2.31 -3.33
N VAL A 287 -13.13 2.65 -3.51
CA VAL A 287 -14.27 1.84 -2.99
C VAL A 287 -14.19 0.40 -3.49
N LEU A 288 -13.88 0.19 -4.77
CA LEU A 288 -13.75 -1.15 -5.34
C LEU A 288 -12.54 -1.90 -4.81
N GLY A 289 -11.39 -1.23 -4.74
CA GLY A 289 -10.13 -1.83 -4.30
C GLY A 289 -9.75 -3.10 -5.08
N GLN A 290 -9.94 -3.06 -6.40
CA GLN A 290 -9.89 -4.24 -7.26
C GLN A 290 -8.57 -4.39 -8.02
N ALA A 291 -8.01 -5.59 -7.98
CA ALA A 291 -6.93 -6.01 -8.87
C ALA A 291 -6.90 -7.53 -9.04
N MET A 292 -6.34 -8.01 -10.14
CA MET A 292 -6.02 -9.43 -10.27
C MET A 292 -4.93 -9.85 -9.29
N GLY A 293 -5.10 -11.01 -8.65
CA GLY A 293 -4.11 -11.58 -7.75
C GLY A 293 -2.79 -11.88 -8.47
N SER A 294 -1.69 -11.52 -7.81
CA SER A 294 -0.33 -11.88 -8.18
C SER A 294 0.06 -13.24 -7.61
N SER A 295 0.89 -14.01 -8.32
CA SER A 295 1.49 -15.24 -7.82
C SER A 295 2.45 -14.99 -6.64
N ALA A 296 2.98 -13.76 -6.50
CA ALA A 296 3.90 -13.39 -5.42
C ALA A 296 3.22 -13.27 -4.04
N GLY A 297 1.88 -13.36 -3.96
CA GLY A 297 1.12 -13.36 -2.72
C GLY A 297 0.69 -14.78 -2.35
N ASP A 298 -0.57 -15.08 -2.63
CA ASP A 298 -1.15 -16.42 -2.54
C ASP A 298 -1.25 -17.00 -3.96
N PRO A 299 -0.44 -18.01 -4.32
CA PRO A 299 -0.47 -18.63 -5.64
C PRO A 299 -1.87 -19.14 -6.05
N THR A 300 -2.74 -19.50 -5.11
CA THR A 300 -4.10 -19.98 -5.39
C THR A 300 -5.06 -18.88 -5.88
N GLN A 301 -4.67 -17.62 -5.68
CA GLN A 301 -5.40 -16.43 -6.08
C GLN A 301 -4.86 -15.80 -7.37
N ALA A 302 -3.76 -16.33 -7.93
CA ALA A 302 -3.17 -15.82 -9.16
C ALA A 302 -4.21 -15.83 -10.31
N GLY A 303 -4.36 -14.69 -10.98
CA GLY A 303 -5.31 -14.53 -12.09
C GLY A 303 -6.79 -14.37 -11.69
N LYS A 304 -7.13 -14.45 -10.39
CA LYS A 304 -8.49 -14.15 -9.90
C LYS A 304 -8.60 -12.67 -9.52
N ILE A 305 -9.74 -12.05 -9.80
CA ILE A 305 -10.03 -10.69 -9.33
C ILE A 305 -10.21 -10.73 -7.82
N ARG A 306 -9.41 -9.96 -7.10
CA ARG A 306 -9.57 -9.71 -5.67
C ARG A 306 -10.07 -8.29 -5.46
N SER A 307 -10.96 -8.11 -4.50
CA SER A 307 -11.46 -6.81 -4.05
C SER A 307 -11.18 -6.68 -2.56
N GLU A 308 -10.70 -5.52 -2.14
CA GLU A 308 -10.56 -5.15 -0.73
C GLU A 308 -10.91 -3.67 -0.63
N PHE A 309 -11.99 -3.31 0.05
CA PHE A 309 -12.45 -1.91 0.12
C PHE A 309 -11.28 -0.98 0.52
N PHE A 310 -11.05 0.09 -0.23
CA PHE A 310 -9.95 1.04 -0.03
C PHE A 310 -8.53 0.47 -0.14
N TYR A 311 -8.40 -0.74 -0.69
CA TYR A 311 -7.17 -1.53 -0.68
C TYR A 311 -6.67 -1.82 0.75
N ASP A 312 -7.56 -1.73 1.74
CA ASP A 312 -7.23 -1.71 3.15
C ASP A 312 -8.15 -2.65 3.96
N PRO A 313 -7.63 -3.78 4.47
CA PRO A 313 -8.43 -4.70 5.28
C PRO A 313 -8.66 -4.18 6.72
N PHE A 314 -8.20 -2.96 7.06
CA PHE A 314 -8.26 -2.38 8.40
C PHE A 314 -9.30 -1.26 8.56
N VAL A 315 -10.09 -0.99 7.50
CA VAL A 315 -11.17 0.01 7.57
C VAL A 315 -12.18 -0.36 8.66
N ALA A 316 -12.42 0.57 9.58
CA ALA A 316 -13.36 0.43 10.69
C ALA A 316 -14.65 1.26 10.46
N GLY A 317 -15.78 0.87 11.03
CA GLY A 317 -17.02 1.65 10.97
C GLY A 317 -17.76 1.54 9.64
N ASP A 318 -18.57 2.56 9.31
CA ASP A 318 -19.42 2.56 8.11
C ASP A 318 -18.61 2.81 6.83
N LEU A 319 -18.80 1.94 5.83
CA LEU A 319 -18.03 1.98 4.58
C LEU A 319 -18.43 3.16 3.68
N ALA A 320 -19.72 3.50 3.63
CA ALA A 320 -20.17 4.62 2.81
C ALA A 320 -19.71 5.97 3.39
N GLU A 321 -19.79 6.12 4.72
CA GLU A 321 -19.25 7.29 5.43
C GLU A 321 -17.74 7.41 5.22
N HIS A 322 -16.97 6.32 5.33
CA HIS A 322 -15.52 6.34 5.06
C HIS A 322 -15.21 6.83 3.64
N ALA A 323 -15.93 6.30 2.64
CA ALA A 323 -15.75 6.71 1.24
C ALA A 323 -16.15 8.18 0.99
N ASN A 324 -17.21 8.66 1.64
CA ASN A 324 -17.66 10.04 1.52
C ASN A 324 -16.64 11.01 2.14
N ILE A 325 -16.09 10.70 3.32
CA ILE A 325 -15.03 11.50 3.95
C ILE A 325 -13.80 11.60 3.03
N PHE A 326 -13.38 10.48 2.44
CA PHE A 326 -12.30 10.49 1.46
C PHE A 326 -12.62 11.40 0.27
N TYR A 327 -13.83 11.28 -0.30
CA TYR A 327 -14.26 12.08 -1.44
C TYR A 327 -14.30 13.59 -1.12
N GLU A 328 -14.85 13.97 0.03
CA GLU A 328 -14.87 15.35 0.51
C GLU A 328 -13.46 15.92 0.69
N ILE A 329 -12.53 15.14 1.26
CA ILE A 329 -11.13 15.55 1.43
C ILE A 329 -10.48 15.80 0.07
N ILE A 330 -10.56 14.85 -0.86
CA ILE A 330 -9.89 15.01 -2.15
C ILE A 330 -10.57 16.07 -3.04
N GLU A 331 -11.88 16.33 -2.85
CA GLU A 331 -12.58 17.45 -3.46
C GLU A 331 -12.04 18.80 -3.00
N GLY A 332 -11.64 18.91 -1.73
CA GLY A 332 -11.00 20.09 -1.18
C GLY A 332 -9.57 20.36 -1.68
N ILE A 333 -8.96 19.43 -2.44
CA ILE A 333 -7.57 19.51 -2.91
C ILE A 333 -7.54 19.61 -4.44
N PRO A 334 -7.83 20.79 -5.04
CA PRO A 334 -8.09 20.92 -6.48
C PRO A 334 -6.88 20.67 -7.37
N TYR A 335 -5.67 20.67 -6.81
CA TYR A 335 -4.42 20.41 -7.54
C TYR A 335 -3.99 18.94 -7.50
N LEU A 336 -4.69 18.08 -6.75
CA LEU A 336 -4.38 16.65 -6.66
C LEU A 336 -4.72 15.95 -7.98
N ASN A 337 -3.75 15.22 -8.53
CA ASN A 337 -3.93 14.44 -9.75
C ASN A 337 -4.15 12.97 -9.43
N TYR A 338 -4.93 12.28 -10.26
CA TYR A 338 -5.29 10.88 -10.04
C TYR A 338 -4.90 10.00 -11.21
N TYR A 339 -4.28 8.86 -10.91
CA TYR A 339 -3.81 7.93 -11.92
C TYR A 339 -4.07 6.48 -11.54
N LEU A 340 -4.17 5.63 -12.56
CA LEU A 340 -4.24 4.18 -12.43
C LEU A 340 -3.04 3.58 -13.17
N ILE A 341 -2.17 2.85 -12.48
CA ILE A 341 -1.06 2.11 -13.09
C ILE A 341 -1.35 0.62 -13.06
N ASN A 342 -1.20 -0.05 -14.20
CA ASN A 342 -1.30 -1.51 -14.30
C ASN A 342 0.11 -2.11 -14.18
N THR A 343 0.37 -2.86 -13.10
CA THR A 343 1.64 -3.58 -12.86
C THR A 343 1.53 -5.07 -13.17
N GLY A 344 0.46 -5.49 -13.83
CA GLY A 344 0.28 -6.86 -14.31
C GLY A 344 0.69 -6.97 -15.77
N GLY A 345 -0.29 -7.20 -16.63
CA GLY A 345 -0.12 -7.25 -18.07
C GLY A 345 -1.39 -6.88 -18.79
N ILE A 346 -1.30 -6.78 -20.11
CA ILE A 346 -2.44 -6.56 -21.01
C ILE A 346 -2.65 -7.75 -21.93
N GLY A 347 -3.85 -7.92 -22.46
CA GLY A 347 -4.18 -9.08 -23.29
C GLY A 347 -4.32 -10.37 -22.47
N GLU A 348 -4.62 -11.47 -23.16
CA GLU A 348 -4.79 -12.79 -22.56
C GLU A 348 -4.21 -13.87 -23.50
N GLY A 349 -3.91 -15.06 -22.98
CA GLY A 349 -3.43 -16.19 -23.76
C GLY A 349 -2.14 -15.88 -24.54
N GLU A 350 -2.10 -16.24 -25.82
CA GLU A 350 -0.95 -16.01 -26.71
C GLU A 350 -0.66 -14.52 -26.95
N TYR A 351 -1.65 -13.64 -26.74
CA TYR A 351 -1.51 -12.20 -26.89
C TYR A 351 -1.19 -11.47 -25.58
N TYR A 352 -1.01 -12.20 -24.47
CA TYR A 352 -0.64 -11.61 -23.19
C TYR A 352 0.72 -10.92 -23.29
N LYS A 353 0.78 -9.67 -22.84
CA LYS A 353 2.00 -8.88 -22.73
C LYS A 353 2.18 -8.41 -21.29
N ASP A 354 3.24 -8.90 -20.66
CA ASP A 354 3.61 -8.49 -19.31
C ASP A 354 4.08 -7.03 -19.29
N ILE A 355 3.62 -6.27 -18.29
CA ILE A 355 4.13 -4.93 -18.01
C ILE A 355 5.25 -5.09 -16.99
N ARG A 356 6.45 -5.28 -17.52
CA ARG A 356 7.64 -5.47 -16.70
C ARG A 356 7.90 -4.28 -15.79
N LEU A 357 8.65 -4.52 -14.72
CA LEU A 357 9.00 -3.48 -13.75
C LEU A 357 9.71 -2.29 -14.42
N GLU A 358 10.57 -2.52 -15.41
CA GLU A 358 11.24 -1.44 -16.12
C GLU A 358 10.26 -0.50 -16.82
N PHE A 359 9.18 -1.04 -17.41
CA PHE A 359 8.14 -0.24 -18.05
C PHE A 359 7.31 0.53 -17.02
N THR A 360 6.96 -0.11 -15.91
CA THR A 360 6.30 0.58 -14.78
C THR A 360 7.13 1.76 -14.28
N MET A 361 8.44 1.57 -14.13
CA MET A 361 9.34 2.63 -13.69
C MET A 361 9.55 3.72 -14.75
N ALA A 362 9.58 3.37 -16.05
CA ALA A 362 9.64 4.35 -17.13
C ALA A 362 8.36 5.21 -17.22
N ILE A 363 7.20 4.62 -16.97
CA ILE A 363 5.91 5.32 -16.84
C ILE A 363 5.96 6.28 -15.67
N LEU A 364 6.38 5.82 -14.48
CA LEU A 364 6.45 6.66 -13.29
C LEU A 364 7.46 7.81 -13.48
N ASP A 365 8.63 7.53 -14.05
CA ASP A 365 9.63 8.55 -14.38
C ASP A 365 9.07 9.60 -15.34
N SER A 366 8.37 9.17 -16.40
CA SER A 366 7.75 10.08 -17.36
C SER A 366 6.64 10.92 -16.70
N LEU A 367 5.81 10.30 -15.85
CA LEU A 367 4.75 10.98 -15.12
C LEU A 367 5.30 12.06 -14.18
N LEU A 368 6.26 11.71 -13.32
CA LEU A 368 6.79 12.63 -12.31
C LEU A 368 7.69 13.73 -12.91
N ARG A 369 8.16 13.55 -14.14
CA ARG A 369 8.84 14.60 -14.91
C ARG A 369 7.88 15.44 -15.74
N GLY A 370 6.58 15.19 -15.68
CA GLY A 370 5.56 15.89 -16.48
C GLY A 370 5.65 15.60 -17.98
N GLY A 371 6.27 14.48 -18.39
CA GLY A 371 6.43 14.08 -19.79
C GLY A 371 5.24 13.32 -20.38
N LEU A 372 4.15 13.13 -19.63
CA LEU A 372 2.93 12.52 -20.13
C LEU A 372 1.94 13.61 -20.57
N GLU A 373 1.86 13.82 -21.88
CA GLU A 373 1.06 14.87 -22.51
C GLU A 373 -0.02 14.27 -23.44
N ASP A 374 -0.90 15.12 -23.97
CA ASP A 374 -1.92 14.77 -24.96
C ASP A 374 -2.80 13.57 -24.55
N TRP A 375 -3.40 13.66 -23.35
CA TRP A 375 -4.29 12.63 -22.81
C TRP A 375 -5.56 12.49 -23.66
N VAL A 376 -5.74 11.33 -24.30
CA VAL A 376 -6.88 10.99 -25.17
C VAL A 376 -7.80 9.98 -24.52
N ASP A 377 -9.07 9.96 -24.92
CA ASP A 377 -10.04 8.99 -24.44
C ASP A 377 -9.72 7.59 -24.98
N SER A 378 -9.75 6.59 -24.08
CA SER A 378 -9.58 5.18 -24.39
C SER A 378 -10.93 4.45 -24.35
N PRO A 379 -11.15 3.43 -25.19
CA PRO A 379 -12.32 2.55 -25.12
C PRO A 379 -12.53 1.90 -23.72
N THR A 380 -11.50 1.87 -22.87
CA THR A 380 -11.59 1.38 -21.50
C THR A 380 -12.41 2.29 -20.57
N GLY A 381 -12.72 3.52 -21.00
CA GLY A 381 -13.43 4.54 -20.19
C GLY A 381 -12.51 5.45 -19.38
N PHE A 382 -11.22 5.44 -19.67
CA PHE A 382 -10.22 6.30 -19.03
C PHE A 382 -9.46 7.09 -20.07
N LYS A 383 -8.61 8.03 -19.63
CA LYS A 383 -7.69 8.74 -20.52
C LYS A 383 -6.31 8.10 -20.49
N VAL A 384 -5.68 7.97 -21.65
CA VAL A 384 -4.31 7.48 -21.81
C VAL A 384 -3.45 8.56 -22.48
N PRO A 385 -2.14 8.66 -22.17
CA PRO A 385 -1.27 9.59 -22.87
C PRO A 385 -1.09 9.13 -24.31
N ARG A 386 -0.73 10.03 -25.22
CA ARG A 386 -0.47 9.65 -26.62
C ARG A 386 0.76 8.75 -26.78
N ALA A 387 1.77 8.96 -25.96
CA ALA A 387 3.02 8.20 -26.00
C ALA A 387 3.74 8.28 -24.65
N ILE A 388 4.59 7.30 -24.40
CA ILE A 388 5.46 7.25 -23.22
C ILE A 388 6.86 6.90 -23.69
N ARG A 389 7.85 7.64 -23.23
CA ARG A 389 9.24 7.34 -23.59
C ARG A 389 9.62 5.96 -23.06
N TYR A 390 10.25 5.14 -23.90
CA TYR A 390 10.72 3.78 -23.59
C TYR A 390 9.62 2.72 -23.36
N VAL A 391 8.35 3.02 -23.64
CA VAL A 391 7.25 2.05 -23.57
C VAL A 391 6.51 2.02 -24.89
N ASP A 392 6.28 0.83 -25.43
CA ASP A 392 5.56 0.63 -26.69
C ASP A 392 4.08 1.07 -26.56
N ASP A 393 3.56 1.71 -27.60
CA ASP A 393 2.16 2.18 -27.72
C ASP A 393 1.15 1.08 -27.40
N ILE A 394 1.45 -0.18 -27.73
CA ILE A 394 0.54 -1.31 -27.48
C ILE A 394 0.12 -1.41 -26.00
N TYR A 395 0.98 -0.98 -25.07
CA TYR A 395 0.71 -1.00 -23.62
C TYR A 395 -0.37 0.00 -23.17
N LEU A 396 -0.70 0.99 -24.00
CA LEU A 396 -1.75 1.97 -23.76
C LEU A 396 -3.08 1.56 -24.39
N HIS A 397 -3.03 0.57 -25.28
CA HIS A 397 -4.14 0.17 -26.14
C HIS A 397 -4.44 -1.33 -26.01
N PRO A 398 -4.88 -1.81 -24.83
CA PRO A 398 -5.20 -3.22 -24.63
C PRO A 398 -6.29 -3.71 -25.60
N GLU A 399 -7.18 -2.83 -26.08
CA GLU A 399 -8.21 -3.17 -27.06
C GLU A 399 -7.65 -3.71 -28.39
N LYS A 400 -6.41 -3.35 -28.75
CA LYS A 400 -5.75 -3.84 -29.97
C LYS A 400 -5.33 -5.31 -29.87
N LEU A 401 -5.38 -5.92 -28.68
CA LEU A 401 -5.04 -7.33 -28.44
C LEU A 401 -6.24 -8.28 -28.50
N TYR A 402 -7.42 -7.76 -28.83
CA TYR A 402 -8.66 -8.51 -28.92
C TYR A 402 -9.37 -8.20 -30.23
N SER A 403 -10.32 -9.05 -30.63
CA SER A 403 -11.31 -8.61 -31.61
C SER A 403 -12.19 -7.51 -31.00
N ARG A 404 -12.70 -6.59 -31.84
CA ARG A 404 -13.54 -5.48 -31.37
C ARG A 404 -14.72 -5.96 -30.52
N THR A 405 -15.46 -6.96 -31.00
CA THR A 405 -16.62 -7.52 -30.30
C THR A 405 -16.23 -8.12 -28.95
N GLU A 406 -15.14 -8.88 -28.91
CA GLU A 406 -14.65 -9.51 -27.69
C GLU A 406 -14.25 -8.46 -26.63
N PHE A 407 -13.54 -7.41 -27.04
CA PHE A 407 -13.15 -6.34 -26.14
C PHE A 407 -14.38 -5.62 -25.57
N GLU A 408 -15.34 -5.25 -26.42
CA GLU A 408 -16.58 -4.57 -26.02
C GLU A 408 -17.39 -5.43 -25.02
N GLU A 409 -17.51 -6.74 -25.27
CA GLU A 409 -18.18 -7.68 -24.37
C GLU A 409 -17.48 -7.81 -23.02
N LYS A 410 -16.15 -8.00 -23.03
CA LYS A 410 -15.33 -8.10 -21.81
C LYS A 410 -15.37 -6.81 -21.01
N GLN A 411 -15.25 -5.66 -21.64
CA GLN A 411 -15.33 -4.34 -21.00
C GLN A 411 -16.71 -4.10 -20.39
N LYS A 412 -17.79 -4.46 -21.09
CA LYS A 412 -19.16 -4.36 -20.57
C LYS A 412 -19.37 -5.27 -19.36
N LYS A 413 -18.84 -6.50 -19.39
CA LYS A 413 -18.88 -7.43 -18.26
C LYS A 413 -18.13 -6.88 -17.05
N LEU A 414 -16.93 -6.32 -17.27
CA LEU A 414 -16.13 -5.70 -16.21
C LEU A 414 -16.86 -4.50 -15.60
N ASN A 415 -17.40 -3.60 -16.42
CA ASN A 415 -18.15 -2.42 -15.94
C ASN A 415 -19.42 -2.82 -15.17
N LYS A 416 -20.11 -3.89 -15.58
CA LYS A 416 -21.25 -4.43 -14.83
C LYS A 416 -20.85 -4.92 -13.44
N ILE A 417 -19.70 -5.59 -13.32
CA ILE A 417 -19.15 -6.03 -12.02
C ILE A 417 -18.80 -4.82 -11.17
N ARG A 418 -18.06 -3.84 -11.74
CA ARG A 418 -17.70 -2.60 -11.05
C ARG A 418 -18.92 -1.81 -10.56
N CYS A 419 -19.93 -1.65 -11.41
CA CYS A 419 -21.17 -0.94 -11.08
C CYS A 419 -21.95 -1.65 -9.96
N LYS A 420 -21.93 -2.98 -9.91
CA LYS A 420 -22.52 -3.72 -8.79
C LYS A 420 -21.72 -3.51 -7.50
N SER A 421 -20.40 -3.70 -7.56
CA SER A 421 -19.54 -3.66 -6.38
C SER A 421 -19.40 -2.26 -5.77
N VAL A 422 -19.37 -1.20 -6.57
CA VAL A 422 -19.31 0.18 -6.04
C VAL A 422 -20.56 0.55 -5.24
N LYS A 423 -21.68 -0.16 -5.44
CA LYS A 423 -22.95 0.06 -4.71
C LYS A 423 -23.07 -0.78 -3.43
N GLU A 424 -22.14 -1.70 -3.18
CA GLU A 424 -22.14 -2.55 -1.98
C GLU A 424 -22.08 -1.79 -0.64
N PRO A 425 -21.37 -0.64 -0.53
CA PRO A 425 -21.37 0.15 0.72
C PRO A 425 -22.75 0.71 1.11
N GLY A 426 -23.72 0.78 0.19
CA GLY A 426 -25.08 1.20 0.47
C GLY A 426 -25.49 2.54 -0.17
N ASP A 427 -26.75 2.92 0.07
CA ASP A 427 -27.37 4.08 -0.60
C ASP A 427 -26.88 5.45 -0.10
N SER A 428 -26.22 5.50 1.06
CA SER A 428 -25.61 6.71 1.61
C SER A 428 -24.29 7.08 0.91
N LEU A 429 -23.73 6.22 0.06
CA LEU A 429 -22.54 6.54 -0.73
C LEU A 429 -22.83 7.69 -1.71
N HIS A 430 -21.89 8.64 -1.80
CA HIS A 430 -22.04 9.83 -2.63
C HIS A 430 -22.43 9.46 -4.08
N PRO A 431 -23.48 10.08 -4.67
CA PRO A 431 -24.00 9.71 -5.98
C PRO A 431 -22.95 9.74 -7.10
N ASP A 432 -22.03 10.71 -7.07
CA ASP A 432 -20.97 10.83 -8.07
C ASP A 432 -20.02 9.63 -8.06
N ILE A 433 -19.75 9.04 -6.89
CA ILE A 433 -18.95 7.82 -6.75
C ILE A 433 -19.78 6.61 -7.23
N ARG A 434 -21.03 6.56 -6.80
CA ARG A 434 -21.94 5.43 -7.01
C ARG A 434 -22.29 5.19 -8.48
N GLU A 435 -22.34 6.27 -9.27
CA GLU A 435 -22.81 6.23 -10.66
C GLU A 435 -21.68 6.32 -11.69
N VAL A 436 -20.40 6.35 -11.28
CA VAL A 436 -19.22 6.42 -12.19
C VAL A 436 -19.27 5.37 -13.30
N PHE A 437 -19.58 4.12 -12.96
CA PHE A 437 -19.57 3.00 -13.92
C PHE A 437 -20.96 2.64 -14.46
N SER A 438 -21.99 3.45 -14.16
CA SER A 438 -23.37 3.21 -14.61
C SER A 438 -23.64 3.67 -16.05
N LYS A 439 -22.89 4.66 -16.53
CA LYS A 439 -23.05 5.18 -17.90
C LYS A 439 -22.20 4.31 -18.84
N PRO A 440 -22.75 3.85 -19.98
CA PRO A 440 -21.91 3.27 -21.03
C PRO A 440 -20.91 4.34 -21.45
N ASN A 441 -19.63 3.97 -21.55
CA ASN A 441 -18.59 4.85 -22.11
C ASN A 441 -19.11 5.34 -23.46
N VAL A 442 -19.37 6.65 -23.58
CA VAL A 442 -19.68 7.26 -24.87
C VAL A 442 -18.35 7.27 -25.62
N VAL A 443 -18.19 6.29 -26.52
CA VAL A 443 -17.05 6.20 -27.45
C VAL A 443 -17.40 6.97 -28.71
#